data_AF-A0A5S3R6I7-F1
#
_entry.id   AF-A0A5S3R6I7-F1
#
_cell.length_a   1.000
_cell.length_b   1.000
_cell.length_c   1.000
_cell.angle_alpha   90.00
_cell.angle_beta   90.00
_cell.angle_gamma   90.00
#
_symmetry.space_group_name_H-M   'P 1'
#
loop_
_entity.id
_entity.type
_entity.pdbx_description
1 polymer ?
#
loop_
_entity_poly.entity_id
_entity_poly.type
_entity_poly.pdbx_seq_one_letter_code
_entity_poly.pdbx_strand_id
1 'polypeptide(L)'
;MKFEQLLNHFDTGICVDQMQKEALIDIALLFIGVDGVISESEKHVVRKWAKSLQWNSAIALDDYIEDSLSKSVVAIKNNDIEAYVQHRMNNIIDEPMRNLAKDLAVRVIEADGNVKQAEKDALAILEAEL
;
A
#
# COMPACT_ATOMS: atom_id res chain seq x y z
N MET A 1 -26.34 5.33 -23.92
CA MET A 1 -26.34 4.20 -22.97
C MET A 1 -24.92 3.89 -22.49
N LYS A 2 -24.25 4.79 -21.77
CA LYS A 2 -22.91 4.55 -21.18
C LYS A 2 -22.83 4.87 -19.68
N PHE A 3 -23.90 5.40 -19.09
CA PHE A 3 -23.93 5.82 -17.69
C PHE A 3 -24.35 4.66 -16.75
N GLU A 4 -25.31 3.84 -17.17
CA GLU A 4 -25.79 2.68 -16.40
C GLU A 4 -24.75 1.55 -16.29
N GLN A 5 -23.89 1.37 -17.29
CA GLN A 5 -22.76 0.43 -17.22
C GLN A 5 -21.65 0.89 -16.26
N LEU A 6 -21.47 2.20 -16.08
CA LEU A 6 -20.54 2.74 -15.08
C LEU A 6 -21.10 2.52 -13.68
N LEU A 7 -22.39 2.82 -13.47
CA LEU A 7 -23.07 2.58 -12.18
C LEU A 7 -23.07 1.11 -11.77
N ASN A 8 -23.28 0.17 -12.69
CA ASN A 8 -23.19 -1.26 -12.38
C ASN A 8 -21.76 -1.72 -12.01
N HIS A 9 -20.70 -1.04 -12.48
CA HIS A 9 -19.33 -1.33 -12.03
C HIS A 9 -19.06 -0.78 -10.63
N PHE A 10 -19.69 0.34 -10.27
CA PHE A 10 -19.66 0.89 -8.92
C PHE A 10 -20.44 0.04 -7.90
N ASP A 11 -21.54 -0.58 -8.32
CA ASP A 11 -22.45 -1.36 -7.45
C ASP A 11 -22.09 -2.86 -7.34
N THR A 12 -21.00 -3.31 -7.98
CA THR A 12 -20.56 -4.74 -8.00
C THR A 12 -19.40 -5.06 -7.06
N GLY A 13 -18.96 -4.12 -6.21
CA GLY A 13 -17.85 -4.34 -5.27
C GLY A 13 -16.45 -4.30 -5.91
N ILE A 14 -16.35 -4.20 -7.25
CA ILE A 14 -15.08 -4.14 -7.98
C ILE A 14 -14.30 -2.85 -7.66
N CYS A 15 -15.00 -1.71 -7.57
CA CYS A 15 -14.37 -0.45 -7.18
C CYS A 15 -13.86 -0.47 -5.73
N VAL A 16 -14.60 -1.14 -4.84
CA VAL A 16 -14.22 -1.29 -3.44
C VAL A 16 -12.99 -2.21 -3.33
N ASP A 17 -13.00 -3.35 -4.02
CA ASP A 17 -11.88 -4.28 -4.08
C ASP A 17 -10.60 -3.67 -4.68
N GLN A 18 -10.72 -2.88 -5.76
CA GLN A 18 -9.59 -2.16 -6.35
C GLN A 18 -9.03 -1.08 -5.41
N MET A 19 -9.89 -0.34 -4.70
CA MET A 19 -9.47 0.66 -3.71
C MET A 19 -8.67 0.04 -2.56
N GLN A 20 -9.09 -1.14 -2.08
CA GLN A 20 -8.37 -1.86 -1.04
C GLN A 20 -6.99 -2.33 -1.54
N LYS A 21 -6.90 -2.83 -2.78
CA LYS A 21 -5.62 -3.22 -3.41
C LYS A 21 -4.67 -2.04 -3.56
N GLU A 22 -5.18 -0.90 -3.98
CA GLU A 22 -4.44 0.37 -4.07
C GLU A 22 -3.90 0.78 -2.69
N ALA A 23 -4.74 0.73 -1.65
CA ALA A 23 -4.32 1.03 -0.28
C ALA A 23 -3.25 0.06 0.25
N LEU A 24 -3.35 -1.24 -0.05
CA LEU A 24 -2.35 -2.24 0.31
C LEU A 24 -1.00 -1.98 -0.34
N ILE A 25 -0.99 -1.64 -1.64
CA ILE A 25 0.22 -1.25 -2.37
C ILE A 25 0.82 0.00 -1.73
N ASP A 26 0.00 1.01 -1.43
CA ASP A 26 0.47 2.27 -0.84
C ASP A 26 1.11 2.07 0.54
N ILE A 27 0.52 1.22 1.39
CA ILE A 27 1.13 0.83 2.67
C ILE A 27 2.47 0.12 2.41
N ALA A 28 2.50 -0.90 1.55
CA ALA A 28 3.74 -1.63 1.28
C ALA A 28 4.87 -0.72 0.73
N LEU A 29 4.53 0.24 -0.14
CA LEU A 29 5.48 1.22 -0.69
C LEU A 29 5.94 2.27 0.33
N LEU A 30 5.10 2.61 1.31
CA LEU A 30 5.51 3.47 2.43
C LEU A 30 6.65 2.81 3.24
N PHE A 31 6.51 1.52 3.54
CA PHE A 31 7.49 0.79 4.35
C PHE A 31 8.85 0.63 3.64
N ILE A 32 8.89 0.61 2.30
CA ILE A 32 10.16 0.65 1.53
C ILE A 32 10.97 1.93 1.78
N GLY A 33 10.32 3.05 2.10
CA GLY A 33 10.98 4.35 2.19
C GLY A 33 11.22 4.85 3.62
N VAL A 34 10.61 4.20 4.61
CA VAL A 34 10.43 4.77 5.96
C VAL A 34 11.75 4.96 6.69
N ASP A 35 12.74 4.13 6.38
CA ASP A 35 14.07 4.16 6.95
C ASP A 35 15.04 5.12 6.23
N GLY A 36 14.53 5.82 5.21
CA GLY A 36 15.26 6.76 4.35
C GLY A 36 16.08 6.11 3.24
N VAL A 37 16.07 4.78 3.08
CA VAL A 37 16.85 4.04 2.10
C VAL A 37 15.96 3.05 1.35
N ILE A 38 15.63 3.39 0.12
CA ILE A 38 14.85 2.51 -0.74
C ILE A 38 15.73 1.39 -1.28
N SER A 39 15.52 0.14 -0.83
CA SER A 39 16.25 -1.02 -1.32
C SER A 39 15.55 -1.68 -2.51
N GLU A 40 16.35 -2.20 -3.44
CA GLU A 40 15.84 -3.00 -4.57
C GLU A 40 15.26 -4.35 -4.13
N SER A 41 15.71 -4.92 -3.00
CA SER A 41 15.13 -6.15 -2.44
C SER A 41 13.69 -5.93 -1.97
N GLU A 42 13.43 -4.82 -1.28
CA GLU A 42 12.12 -4.46 -0.77
C GLU A 42 11.15 -4.11 -1.92
N LYS A 43 11.62 -3.32 -2.90
CA LYS A 43 10.89 -3.08 -4.15
C LYS A 43 10.51 -4.38 -4.85
N HIS A 44 11.43 -5.34 -4.90
CA HIS A 44 11.17 -6.63 -5.53
C HIS A 44 10.05 -7.39 -4.81
N VAL A 45 10.02 -7.37 -3.47
CA VAL A 45 8.92 -7.97 -2.68
C VAL A 45 7.58 -7.37 -3.07
N VAL A 46 7.47 -6.04 -3.06
CA VAL A 46 6.21 -5.35 -3.38
C VAL A 46 5.79 -5.58 -4.82
N ARG A 47 6.71 -5.42 -5.80
CA ARG A 47 6.39 -5.64 -7.22
C ARG A 47 6.00 -7.09 -7.51
N LYS A 48 6.67 -8.06 -6.88
CA LYS A 48 6.35 -9.48 -7.06
C LYS A 48 4.96 -9.81 -6.51
N TRP A 49 4.62 -9.28 -5.34
CA TRP A 49 3.29 -9.44 -4.77
C TRP A 49 2.23 -8.71 -5.60
N ALA A 50 2.46 -7.45 -5.99
CA ALA A 50 1.51 -6.67 -6.77
C ALA A 50 1.14 -7.33 -8.10
N LYS A 51 2.10 -8.02 -8.76
CA LYS A 51 1.86 -8.78 -9.99
C LYS A 51 0.95 -10.01 -9.81
N SER A 52 0.70 -10.49 -8.59
CA SER A 52 -0.26 -11.56 -8.35
C SER A 52 -1.71 -11.05 -8.22
N LEU A 53 -1.90 -9.73 -8.12
CA LEU A 53 -3.21 -9.12 -7.98
C LEU A 53 -3.96 -9.09 -9.32
N GLN A 54 -5.27 -9.30 -9.26
CA GLN A 54 -6.15 -8.90 -10.35
C GLN A 54 -6.30 -7.38 -10.32
N TRP A 55 -5.51 -6.70 -11.16
CA TRP A 55 -5.47 -5.25 -11.24
C TRP A 55 -6.49 -4.73 -12.25
N ASN A 56 -7.42 -3.89 -11.80
CA ASN A 56 -8.53 -3.37 -12.59
C ASN A 56 -8.55 -1.82 -12.67
N SER A 57 -7.46 -1.15 -12.30
CA SER A 57 -7.35 0.32 -12.40
C SER A 57 -7.21 0.77 -13.85
N ALA A 58 -7.63 2.02 -14.12
CA ALA A 58 -7.36 2.67 -15.40
C ALA A 58 -5.87 3.01 -15.59
N ILE A 59 -5.12 3.07 -14.49
CA ILE A 59 -3.67 3.30 -14.47
C ILE A 59 -2.98 1.94 -14.51
N ALA A 60 -1.93 1.80 -15.32
CA ALA A 60 -1.15 0.58 -15.34
C ALA A 60 -0.48 0.34 -13.97
N LEU A 61 -0.40 -0.92 -13.54
CA LEU A 61 0.11 -1.27 -12.21
C LEU A 61 1.52 -0.70 -11.93
N ASP A 62 2.43 -0.81 -12.90
CA ASP A 62 3.79 -0.29 -12.74
C ASP A 62 3.80 1.24 -12.63
N ASP A 63 2.96 1.95 -13.41
CA ASP A 63 2.83 3.42 -13.31
C ASP A 63 2.26 3.84 -11.96
N TYR A 64 1.27 3.10 -11.45
CA TYR A 64 0.68 3.33 -10.13
C TYR A 64 1.73 3.15 -9.02
N ILE A 65 2.56 2.11 -9.11
CA ILE A 65 3.62 1.82 -8.14
C ILE A 65 4.64 2.97 -8.07
N GLU A 66 5.08 3.51 -9.21
CA GLU A 66 6.05 4.61 -9.24
C GLU A 66 5.46 5.92 -8.69
N ASP A 67 4.22 6.23 -9.06
CA ASP A 67 3.50 7.41 -8.55
C ASP A 67 3.27 7.30 -7.02
N SER A 68 2.82 6.13 -6.56
CA SER A 68 2.57 5.88 -5.14
C SER A 68 3.86 5.91 -4.31
N LEU A 69 4.95 5.31 -4.81
CA LEU A 69 6.25 5.39 -4.15
C LEU A 69 6.71 6.85 -3.99
N SER A 70 6.50 7.67 -5.02
CA SER A 70 6.81 9.11 -4.97
C SER A 70 6.00 9.82 -3.89
N LYS A 71 4.71 9.52 -3.74
CA LYS A 71 3.85 10.06 -2.68
C LYS A 71 4.29 9.60 -1.29
N SER A 72 4.65 8.33 -1.14
CA SER A 72 5.20 7.79 0.11
C SER A 72 6.46 8.54 0.52
N VAL A 73 7.40 8.77 -0.40
CA VAL A 73 8.62 9.55 -0.12
C VAL A 73 8.30 10.98 0.32
N VAL A 74 7.28 11.62 -0.26
CA VAL A 74 6.84 12.95 0.17
C VAL A 74 6.27 12.92 1.58
N ALA A 75 5.40 11.95 1.89
CA ALA A 75 4.82 11.80 3.23
C ALA A 75 5.91 11.58 4.30
N ILE A 76 6.91 10.75 4.00
CA ILE A 76 8.05 10.51 4.89
C ILE A 76 8.84 11.80 5.12
N LYS A 77 9.17 12.54 4.04
CA LYS A 77 9.92 13.80 4.14
C LYS A 77 9.19 14.89 4.94
N ASN A 78 7.86 14.88 4.90
CA ASN A 78 7.03 15.83 5.64
C ASN A 78 6.73 15.37 7.07
N ASN A 79 7.19 14.19 7.48
CA ASN A 79 6.84 13.57 8.77
C ASN A 79 5.32 13.31 8.95
N ASP A 80 4.64 12.97 7.84
CA ASP A 80 3.20 12.72 7.76
C ASP A 80 2.87 11.21 7.74
N ILE A 81 3.77 10.36 8.22
CA ILE A 81 3.66 8.89 8.14
C ILE A 81 2.36 8.40 8.80
N GLU A 82 2.03 8.90 10.00
CA GLU A 82 0.82 8.50 10.73
C GLU A 82 -0.45 8.83 9.96
N ALA A 83 -0.59 10.07 9.49
CA ALA A 83 -1.74 10.50 8.71
C ALA A 83 -1.86 9.73 7.39
N TYR A 84 -0.73 9.40 6.76
CA TYR A 84 -0.70 8.58 5.55
C TYR A 84 -1.22 7.16 5.82
N VAL A 85 -0.71 6.51 6.87
CA VAL A 85 -1.14 5.16 7.27
C VAL A 85 -2.62 5.14 7.60
N GLN A 86 -3.11 6.06 8.45
CA GLN A 86 -4.52 6.18 8.81
C GLN A 86 -5.42 6.35 7.59
N HIS A 87 -5.03 7.25 6.67
CA HIS A 87 -5.80 7.45 5.44
C HIS A 87 -5.88 6.17 4.60
N ARG A 88 -4.78 5.42 4.47
CA ARG A 88 -4.78 4.18 3.68
C ARG A 88 -5.52 3.05 4.36
N MET A 89 -5.38 2.91 5.68
CA MET A 89 -6.12 1.92 6.46
C MET A 89 -7.63 2.17 6.43
N ASN A 90 -8.09 3.43 6.37
CA ASN A 90 -9.51 3.76 6.17
C ASN A 90 -10.07 3.27 4.81
N ASN A 91 -9.22 3.07 3.82
CA ASN A 91 -9.62 2.52 2.52
C ASN A 91 -9.58 0.98 2.50
N ILE A 92 -9.12 0.33 3.57
CA ILE A 92 -9.13 -1.13 3.73
C ILE A 92 -10.30 -1.51 4.65
N ILE A 93 -11.35 -2.03 4.05
CA ILE A 93 -12.62 -2.32 4.74
C ILE A 93 -12.58 -3.73 5.35
N ASP A 94 -11.99 -4.68 4.62
CA ASP A 94 -11.98 -6.08 4.99
C ASP A 94 -10.88 -6.37 6.03
N GLU A 95 -11.25 -6.96 7.16
CA GLU A 95 -10.32 -7.38 8.22
C GLU A 95 -9.20 -8.32 7.71
N PRO A 96 -9.45 -9.30 6.82
CA PRO A 96 -8.37 -10.08 6.21
C PRO A 96 -7.36 -9.24 5.42
N MET A 97 -7.82 -8.16 4.78
CA MET A 97 -6.93 -7.25 4.05
C MET A 97 -6.13 -6.37 5.00
N ARG A 98 -6.70 -5.95 6.14
CA ARG A 98 -5.95 -5.23 7.19
C ARG A 98 -4.79 -6.07 7.72
N ASN A 99 -5.05 -7.34 8.01
CA ASN A 99 -4.00 -8.28 8.42
C ASN A 99 -2.96 -8.48 7.30
N LEU A 100 -3.39 -8.56 6.04
CA LEU A 100 -2.47 -8.63 4.91
C LEU A 100 -1.59 -7.38 4.79
N ALA A 101 -2.10 -6.18 5.10
CA ALA A 101 -1.32 -4.95 5.11
C ALA A 101 -0.15 -5.05 6.10
N LYS A 102 -0.41 -5.54 7.32
CA LYS A 102 0.63 -5.82 8.31
C LYS A 102 1.63 -6.86 7.82
N ASP A 103 1.15 -8.00 7.32
CA ASP A 103 2.02 -9.07 6.83
C ASP A 103 2.93 -8.59 5.68
N LEU A 104 2.41 -7.74 4.79
CA LEU A 104 3.20 -7.12 3.72
C LEU A 104 4.23 -6.15 4.27
N ALA A 105 3.86 -5.28 5.20
CA ALA A 105 4.79 -4.35 5.84
C ALA A 105 5.97 -5.09 6.49
N VAL A 106 5.69 -6.17 7.24
CA VAL A 106 6.73 -7.02 7.86
C VAL A 106 7.63 -7.65 6.80
N ARG A 107 7.06 -8.25 5.74
CA ARG A 107 7.86 -8.87 4.66
C ARG A 107 8.74 -7.87 3.92
N VAL A 108 8.30 -6.62 3.81
CA VAL A 108 9.05 -5.54 3.17
C VAL A 108 10.27 -5.19 4.01
N ILE A 109 10.07 -4.80 5.28
CA ILE A 109 11.17 -4.35 6.15
C ILE A 109 12.16 -5.48 6.50
N GLU A 110 11.75 -6.74 6.44
CA GLU A 110 12.63 -7.88 6.65
C GLU A 110 13.41 -8.30 5.38
N ALA A 111 13.08 -7.74 4.21
CA ALA A 111 13.58 -8.22 2.91
C ALA A 111 15.09 -8.03 2.72
N ASP A 112 15.67 -7.00 3.32
CA ASP A 112 17.11 -6.73 3.28
C ASP A 112 17.86 -7.27 4.52
N GLY A 113 17.13 -7.82 5.48
CA GLY A 113 17.65 -8.38 6.72
C GLY A 113 18.02 -7.35 7.81
N ASN A 114 17.67 -6.07 7.63
CA ASN A 114 18.09 -4.99 8.52
C ASN A 114 16.95 -4.05 8.94
N VAL A 115 16.13 -4.52 9.89
CA VAL A 115 15.02 -3.73 10.45
C VAL A 115 15.52 -2.65 11.43
N LYS A 116 15.45 -1.40 11.01
CA LYS A 116 15.78 -0.17 11.76
C LYS A 116 14.64 0.26 12.69
N GLN A 117 14.94 1.21 13.57
CA GLN A 117 13.95 1.71 14.53
C GLN A 117 12.79 2.44 13.84
N ALA A 118 13.06 3.23 12.80
CA ALA A 118 12.03 3.94 12.05
C ALA A 118 10.96 3.00 11.46
N GLU A 119 11.36 1.80 11.00
CA GLU A 119 10.46 0.77 10.49
C GLU A 119 9.60 0.15 11.59
N LYS A 120 10.17 -0.05 12.78
CA LYS A 120 9.43 -0.52 13.94
C LYS A 120 8.42 0.51 14.43
N ASP A 121 8.80 1.79 14.42
CA ASP A 121 7.91 2.89 14.82
C ASP A 121 6.75 3.02 13.81
N ALA A 122 7.04 2.94 12.51
CA ALA A 122 6.01 2.92 11.47
C ALA A 122 5.11 1.67 11.56
N LEU A 123 5.68 0.51 11.88
CA LEU A 123 4.90 -0.72 12.08
C LEU A 123 3.96 -0.61 13.28
N ALA A 124 4.41 -0.01 14.38
CA ALA A 124 3.56 0.22 15.55
C ALA A 124 2.37 1.14 15.23
N ILE A 125 2.56 2.15 14.39
CA ILE A 125 1.48 3.01 13.88
C ILE A 125 0.48 2.17 13.07
N LEU A 126 0.96 1.32 12.14
CA LEU A 126 0.09 0.46 11.35
C LEU A 126 -0.70 -0.54 12.23
N GLU A 127 -0.05 -1.12 13.24
CA GLU A 127 -0.68 -2.05 14.17
C GLU A 127 -1.77 -1.42 15.03
N ALA A 128 -1.71 -0.11 15.29
CA ALA A 128 -2.74 0.63 16.01
C ALA A 128 -4.05 0.78 15.20
N GLU A 129 -4.01 0.55 13.88
CA GLU A 129 -5.15 0.65 12.96
C GLU A 129 -5.83 -0.70 12.66
N LEU A 130 -5.36 -1.80 13.27
CA LEU A 130 -5.94 -3.15 13.10
C LEU A 130 -7.12 -3.38 14.05
#